data_AF-A0AB73TKK8-F1
#
_entry.id   AF-A0AB73TKK8-F1
#
_cell.length_a   1.000
_cell.length_b   1.000
_cell.length_c   1.000
_cell.angle_alpha   90.00
_cell.angle_beta   90.00
_cell.angle_gamma   90.00
#
_symmetry.space_group_name_H-M   'P 1'
#
loop_
_entity.id
_entity.type
_entity.pdbx_description
1 polymer ?
#
loop_
_entity_poly.entity_id
_entity_poly.type
_entity_poly.pdbx_seq_one_letter_code
_entity_poly.pdbx_strand_id
1 'polypeptide(L)' 'MANEIVKYHHELNTIPLRKFTSVEMNLFFSIVSRMRDVGDKKVQFTFEQLKDLSNYKATANVRF' A
#
# COMPACT_ATOMS: atom_id res chain seq x y z
N MET A 1 -15.42 -6.73 -0.72
CA MET A 1 -14.52 -5.88 -1.51
C MET A 1 -14.09 -6.68 -2.73
N ALA A 2 -14.09 -6.09 -3.92
CA ALA A 2 -13.60 -6.77 -5.12
C ALA A 2 -12.11 -7.04 -4.97
N ASN A 3 -11.65 -8.25 -5.26
CA ASN A 3 -10.23 -8.56 -5.37
C ASN A 3 -9.69 -7.85 -6.62
N GLU A 4 -9.31 -6.58 -6.46
CA GLU A 4 -8.70 -5.81 -7.54
C GLU A 4 -7.31 -6.36 -7.84
N ILE A 5 -7.12 -6.83 -9.07
CA ILE A 5 -5.81 -7.31 -9.55
C ILE A 5 -4.93 -6.08 -9.77
N VAL A 6 -3.97 -5.86 -8.86
CA VAL A 6 -3.00 -4.79 -9.00
C VAL A 6 -1.98 -5.17 -10.07
N LYS A 7 -2.05 -4.51 -11.22
CA LYS A 7 -0.98 -4.59 -12.23
C LYS A 7 0.16 -3.67 -11.79
N TYR A 8 1.41 -4.04 -12.07
CA TYR A 8 2.58 -3.20 -11.84
C TYR A 8 3.73 -3.54 -12.81
N HIS A 9 4.75 -2.69 -12.93
CA HIS A 9 5.87 -2.90 -13.83
C HIS A 9 6.77 -4.06 -13.34
N HIS A 10 7.26 -4.90 -14.25
CA HIS A 10 7.97 -6.15 -13.91
C HIS A 10 9.22 -5.94 -13.04
N GLU A 11 9.86 -4.79 -13.15
CA GLU A 11 11.03 -4.40 -12.36
C GLU A 11 10.75 -4.43 -10.85
N LEU A 12 9.50 -4.19 -10.41
CA LEU A 12 9.13 -4.28 -9.01
C LEU A 12 9.29 -5.69 -8.42
N ASN A 13 9.27 -6.75 -9.26
CA ASN A 13 9.54 -8.12 -8.80
C ASN A 13 11.00 -8.32 -8.38
N THR A 14 11.90 -7.41 -8.75
CA THR A 14 13.31 -7.44 -8.33
C THR A 14 13.52 -6.89 -6.93
N ILE A 15 12.54 -6.17 -6.38
CA ILE A 15 12.64 -5.58 -5.05
C ILE A 15 12.55 -6.70 -4.01
N PRO A 16 13.52 -6.82 -3.09
CA PRO A 16 13.51 -7.85 -2.06
C PRO A 16 12.47 -7.53 -0.97
N LEU A 17 11.22 -7.95 -1.18
CA LEU A 17 10.11 -7.74 -0.25
C LEU A 17 10.07 -8.76 0.91
N ARG A 18 11.01 -9.70 1.00
CA ARG A 18 10.99 -10.80 1.99
C ARG A 18 10.93 -10.37 3.46
N LYS A 19 11.32 -9.12 3.76
CA LYS A 19 11.33 -8.56 5.10
C LYS A 19 10.04 -7.82 5.46
N PHE A 20 9.14 -7.62 4.49
CA PHE A 20 7.90 -6.90 4.69
C PHE A 20 6.89 -7.83 5.35
N THR A 21 6.21 -7.30 6.36
CA THR A 21 4.97 -7.86 6.89
C THR A 21 3.85 -7.75 5.85
N SER A 22 2.77 -8.49 6.03
CA SER A 22 1.60 -8.41 5.13
C SER A 22 1.01 -6.99 5.06
N VAL A 23 1.07 -6.23 6.16
CA VAL A 23 0.57 -4.84 6.20
C VAL A 23 1.46 -3.92 5.38
N GLU A 24 2.79 -4.05 5.52
CA GLU A 24 3.74 -3.25 4.74
C GLU A 24 3.66 -3.57 3.25
N MET A 25 3.48 -4.84 2.89
CA MET A 25 3.26 -5.25 1.50
C MET A 25 1.96 -4.67 0.93
N ASN A 26 0.86 -4.76 1.68
CA ASN A 26 -0.41 -4.16 1.27
C ASN A 26 -0.28 -2.65 1.07
N LEU A 27 0.35 -1.95 2.01
CA LEU A 27 0.58 -0.51 1.90
C LEU A 27 1.42 -0.16 0.67
N PHE A 28 2.52 -0.88 0.45
CA PHE A 28 3.40 -0.68 -0.69
C PHE A 28 2.66 -0.82 -2.02
N PHE A 29 1.96 -1.93 -2.24
CA PHE A 29 1.25 -2.17 -3.49
C PHE A 29 0.05 -1.25 -3.69
N SER A 30 -0.61 -0.83 -2.61
CA SER A 30 -1.68 0.19 -2.68
C SER A 30 -1.15 1.57 -3.07
N ILE A 31 0.06 1.93 -2.66
CA ILE A 31 0.71 3.18 -3.11
C ILE A 31 1.12 3.06 -4.58
N VAL A 32 1.76 1.95 -4.96
CA VAL A 32 2.21 1.69 -6.34
C VAL A 32 1.03 1.73 -7.32
N SER A 33 -0.11 1.12 -6.96
CA SER A 33 -1.31 1.11 -7.80
C SER A 33 -1.84 2.53 -8.03
N ARG A 34 -1.80 3.39 -7.01
CA ARG A 34 -2.25 4.78 -7.09
C ARG A 34 -1.26 5.67 -7.85
N MET A 35 0.03 5.41 -7.76
CA MET A 35 1.07 6.19 -8.42
C MET A 35 1.16 5.92 -9.94
N ARG A 36 0.75 4.73 -10.38
CA ARG A 36 0.79 4.30 -11.79
C ARG A 36 0.26 5.36 -12.77
N ASP A 37 -0.88 5.96 -12.47
CA ASP A 37 -1.59 6.85 -13.40
C ASP A 37 -1.24 8.34 -13.20
N VAL A 38 -0.35 8.63 -12.24
CA VAL A 38 -0.07 10.01 -11.81
C VAL A 38 1.16 10.60 -12.52
N GLY A 39 2.02 9.75 -13.09
CA GLY A 39 3.24 10.15 -13.78
C GLY A 39 4.19 10.89 -12.84
N ASP A 40 4.72 12.02 -13.29
CA ASP A 40 5.78 12.78 -12.60
C ASP A 40 5.23 13.77 -11.55
N LYS A 41 3.92 13.73 -11.32
CA LYS A 41 3.26 14.68 -10.41
C LYS A 41 3.52 14.31 -8.96
N LYS A 42 3.64 15.34 -8.11
CA LYS A 42 3.74 15.16 -6.67
C LYS A 42 2.46 14.53 -6.13
N VAL A 43 2.59 13.36 -5.50
CA VAL A 43 1.51 12.67 -4.80
C VAL A 43 1.64 12.94 -3.30
N GLN A 44 0.54 13.31 -2.65
CA GLN A 44 0.46 13.46 -1.21
C GLN A 44 -0.62 12.55 -0.67
N PHE A 45 -0.27 11.77 0.36
CA PHE A 45 -1.21 10.92 1.08
C PHE A 45 -1.37 11.44 2.51
N THR A 46 -2.61 11.55 2.99
CA THR A 46 -2.86 11.75 4.42
C THR A 46 -2.69 10.43 5.16
N PHE A 47 -2.53 10.50 6.48
CA PHE A 47 -2.42 9.29 7.31
C PHE A 47 -3.69 8.42 7.21
N GLU A 48 -4.86 9.05 7.16
CA GLU A 48 -6.16 8.37 6.99
C GLU A 48 -6.21 7.61 5.66
N GLN A 49 -5.72 8.21 4.57
CA GLN A 49 -5.67 7.53 3.28
C GLN A 49 -4.75 6.31 3.31
N LEU A 50 -3.59 6.39 3.97
CA LEU A 50 -2.69 5.25 4.12
C LEU A 50 -3.33 4.12 4.95
N LYS A 51 -4.12 4.49 5.97
CA LYS A 51 -4.86 3.54 6.81
C LYS A 51 -5.91 2.78 6.02
N ASP A 52 -6.67 3.49 5.18
CA ASP A 52 -7.68 2.89 4.31
C ASP A 52 -7.04 1.98 3.26
N LEU A 53 -5.93 2.44 2.64
CA LEU A 53 -5.20 1.70 1.61
C LEU A 53 -4.53 0.41 2.10
N SER A 54 -4.08 0.39 3.35
CA SER A 54 -3.43 -0.79 3.95
C SER A 54 -4.41 -1.78 4.58
N ASN A 55 -5.72 -1.46 4.56
CA ASN A 55 -6.74 -2.16 5.35
C ASN A 55 -6.29 -2.29 6.82
N TYR A 56 -5.65 -1.24 7.33
CA TYR A 56 -5.07 -1.24 8.66
C TYR A 56 -6.18 -1.35 9.70
N LYS A 57 -6.15 -2.44 10.46
CA LYS A 57 -6.93 -2.59 11.69
C LYS A 57 -6.09 -2.08 12.84
N ALA A 58 -6.65 -1.21 13.68
CA ALA A 58 -6.01 -0.84 14.92
C ALA A 58 -5.77 -2.11 15.75
N THR A 59 -4.52 -2.52 15.90
CA THR A 59 -4.11 -3.70 16.68
C THR A 59 -3.93 -3.37 18.16
N ALA A 60 -3.95 -2.08 18.52
CA ALA A 60 -4.11 -1.68 19.90
C ALA A 60 -5.52 -2.06 20.36
N ASN A 61 -5.63 -3.13 21.15
CA ASN A 61 -6.73 -3.26 22.09
C ASN A 61 -6.79 -1.94 22.85
N VAL A 62 -7.90 -1.22 22.73
CA VAL A 62 -8.14 0.00 23.51
C VAL A 62 -8.13 -0.41 24.99
N ARG A 63 -6.98 -0.23 25.61
CA ARG A 63 -6.72 -0.08 27.05
C ARG A 63 -5.91 1.22 27.05
N PHE A 64 -6.41 2.36 27.51
CA PHE A 64 -7.16 2.64 28.72
C PHE A 64 -8.16 3.77 28.48
#